data_AF-A0AAW0AJR5-F1
#
_entry.id   AF-A0AAW0AJR5-F1
#
_cell.length_a   1.000
_cell.length_b   1.000
_cell.length_c   1.000
_cell.angle_alpha   90.00
_cell.angle_beta   90.00
_cell.angle_gamma   90.00
#
_symmetry.space_group_name_H-M   'P 1'
#
loop_
_entity.id
_entity.type
_entity.pdbx_description
1 polymer ?
#
loop_
_entity_poly.entity_id
_entity_poly.type
_entity_poly.pdbx_seq_one_letter_code
_entity_poly.pdbx_strand_id
1 'polypeptide(L)'
;MVTALQPTSQTYVPTLNIESFILPSPPTPTGKPLSIAAKRYTAPGAIQSVGITLVMFHGLGQHKEQWEPTLEKLFAIHSSSRSNSNLPQIREAWALDWQSHGESAVLNQNSLQDDAESAPLNLWGIAIANFLKSNHVAGHRLYGVGYSSGTVGLLLSTRDSDFDFANKCPYNGIILVEPSMMDEDTWKASGEDEIQPAFDMVTNAVKHRRDVWATREAALKFFMGRFPWNAWDPRIVALFAEHALTSGKDKEGKPCVVRSCPMIHEALAFQVNLKNTWDAVEQISKLSPRVPIHVVFGETVDLMPQVIHECVVDKSKGRNVASITTIPDVGHTIMQEMPDVVATTVSDLLNKLCSPPVRSLLRLQCAAFCSCS
;
A
#
# COMPACT_ATOMS: atom_id res chain seq x y z
N MET A 1 -2.83 -19.27 27.56
CA MET A 1 -3.59 -20.35 26.88
C MET A 1 -4.27 -19.72 25.68
N VAL A 2 -3.69 -19.92 24.49
CA VAL A 2 -4.28 -19.45 23.23
C VAL A 2 -5.42 -20.41 22.89
N THR A 3 -6.65 -19.98 23.11
CA THR A 3 -7.83 -20.70 22.65
C THR A 3 -7.79 -20.68 21.12
N ALA A 4 -7.48 -21.82 20.52
CA ALA A 4 -7.57 -22.03 19.09
C ALA A 4 -9.03 -21.78 18.65
N LEU A 5 -9.25 -20.71 17.90
CA LEU A 5 -10.49 -20.50 17.17
C LEU A 5 -10.67 -21.68 16.22
N GLN A 6 -11.77 -22.42 16.38
CA GLN A 6 -12.15 -23.46 15.43
C GLN A 6 -12.32 -22.84 14.03
N PRO A 7 -11.96 -23.55 12.95
CA PRO A 7 -12.13 -23.06 11.59
C PRO A 7 -13.61 -23.10 11.24
N THR A 8 -14.38 -22.12 11.70
CA THR A 8 -15.68 -21.85 11.13
C THR A 8 -15.47 -21.18 9.79
N SER A 9 -16.09 -21.73 8.75
CA SER A 9 -16.19 -21.20 7.39
C SER A 9 -16.96 -19.87 7.33
N GLN A 10 -16.74 -18.98 8.29
CA GLN A 10 -17.29 -17.64 8.26
C GLN A 10 -16.45 -16.84 7.28
N THR A 11 -17.01 -16.63 6.09
CA THR A 11 -16.59 -15.57 5.20
C THR A 11 -16.45 -14.28 6.02
N TYR A 12 -15.27 -13.68 6.01
CA TYR A 12 -15.08 -12.36 6.58
C TYR A 12 -15.95 -11.39 5.79
N VAL A 13 -16.92 -10.77 6.47
CA VAL A 13 -17.85 -9.81 5.87
C VAL A 13 -17.54 -8.44 6.45
N PRO A 14 -17.06 -7.49 5.62
CA PRO A 14 -16.80 -6.14 6.08
C PRO A 14 -18.08 -5.43 6.54
N THR A 15 -17.94 -4.61 7.58
CA THR A 15 -18.96 -3.74 8.17
C THR A 15 -19.12 -2.41 7.43
N LEU A 16 -18.19 -2.09 6.53
CA LEU A 16 -18.23 -0.89 5.69
C LEU A 16 -19.13 -1.11 4.46
N ASN A 17 -19.69 -0.02 3.94
CA ASN A 17 -20.30 -0.04 2.62
C ASN A 17 -19.18 -0.14 1.58
N ILE A 18 -19.26 -1.13 0.69
CA ILE A 18 -18.26 -1.38 -0.36
C ILE A 18 -18.89 -1.23 -1.72
N GLU A 19 -18.24 -0.44 -2.58
CA GLU A 19 -18.58 -0.33 -4.00
C GLU A 19 -17.36 -0.73 -4.84
N SER A 20 -17.56 -1.61 -5.82
CA SER A 20 -16.51 -2.07 -6.72
C SER A 20 -16.50 -1.28 -8.03
N PHE A 21 -15.31 -1.01 -8.54
CA PHE A 21 -15.09 -0.25 -9.77
C PHE A 21 -14.05 -0.96 -10.65
N ILE A 22 -14.25 -0.85 -11.96
CA ILE A 22 -13.23 -1.15 -12.96
C ILE A 22 -12.78 0.18 -13.56
N LEU A 23 -11.50 0.48 -13.41
CA LEU A 23 -10.88 1.74 -13.79
C LEU A 23 -9.95 1.54 -14.99
N PRO A 24 -9.82 2.56 -15.86
CA PRO A 24 -8.87 2.51 -16.96
C PRO A 24 -7.42 2.49 -16.44
N SER A 25 -6.59 1.63 -17.03
CA SER A 25 -5.14 1.64 -16.82
C SER A 25 -4.44 2.03 -18.13
N PRO A 26 -3.24 2.64 -18.08
CA PRO A 26 -2.35 2.63 -19.24
C PRO A 26 -2.16 1.19 -19.77
N PRO A 27 -2.03 1.01 -21.08
CA PRO A 27 -1.81 -0.30 -21.68
C PRO A 27 -0.41 -0.86 -21.32
N THR A 28 -0.18 -2.13 -21.61
CA THR A 28 1.15 -2.75 -21.52
C THR A 28 2.17 -2.00 -22.39
N PRO A 29 3.49 -2.20 -22.20
CA PRO A 29 4.50 -1.66 -23.12
C PRO A 29 4.30 -2.08 -24.59
N THR A 30 3.68 -3.24 -24.80
CA THR A 30 3.31 -3.77 -26.12
C THR A 30 1.96 -3.28 -26.65
N GLY A 31 1.29 -2.38 -25.92
CA GLY A 31 0.03 -1.74 -26.34
C GLY A 31 -1.25 -2.53 -26.02
N LYS A 32 -1.17 -3.62 -25.25
CA LYS A 32 -2.35 -4.40 -24.86
C LYS A 32 -3.14 -3.69 -23.78
N PRO A 33 -4.48 -3.72 -23.81
CA PRO A 33 -5.29 -3.04 -22.82
C PRO A 33 -5.10 -3.65 -21.42
N LEU A 34 -5.13 -2.81 -20.41
CA LEU A 34 -5.15 -3.19 -19.00
C LEU A 34 -6.26 -2.44 -18.29
N SER A 35 -6.77 -3.01 -17.20
CA SER A 35 -7.74 -2.41 -16.29
C SER A 35 -7.28 -2.56 -14.85
N ILE A 36 -7.82 -1.74 -13.96
CA ILE A 36 -7.62 -1.84 -12.51
C ILE A 36 -8.96 -2.07 -11.83
N ALA A 37 -9.03 -3.11 -11.00
CA ALA A 37 -10.09 -3.27 -10.03
C ALA A 37 -9.83 -2.38 -8.80
N ALA A 38 -10.84 -1.66 -8.35
CA ALA A 38 -10.78 -0.82 -7.17
C ALA A 38 -12.04 -1.01 -6.31
N LYS A 39 -11.89 -0.75 -5.01
CA LYS A 39 -13.00 -0.70 -4.06
C LYS A 39 -13.03 0.65 -3.36
N ARG A 40 -14.23 1.20 -3.23
CA ARG A 40 -14.54 2.36 -2.39
C ARG A 40 -15.21 1.89 -1.11
N TYR A 41 -14.75 2.41 0.02
CA TYR A 41 -15.24 2.10 1.34
C TYR A 41 -15.81 3.34 2.01
N THR A 42 -17.02 3.24 2.55
CA THR A 42 -17.66 4.31 3.34
C THR A 42 -18.28 3.76 4.61
N ALA A 43 -18.37 4.60 5.64
CA ALA A 43 -19.08 4.23 6.86
C ALA A 43 -20.61 4.12 6.60
N PRO A 44 -21.28 3.13 7.19
CA PRO A 44 -22.75 3.04 7.14
C PRO A 44 -23.42 4.33 7.62
N GLY A 45 -24.35 4.85 6.83
CA GLY A 45 -25.12 6.06 7.16
C GLY A 45 -24.34 7.38 7.11
N ALA A 46 -23.10 7.39 6.60
CA ALA A 46 -22.31 8.62 6.47
C ALA A 46 -22.79 9.52 5.32
N ILE A 47 -22.86 10.83 5.57
CA ILE A 47 -23.05 11.84 4.52
C ILE A 47 -21.70 12.10 3.85
N GLN A 48 -21.55 11.69 2.59
CA GLN A 48 -20.29 11.63 1.84
C GLN A 48 -19.76 12.99 1.35
N SER A 49 -20.17 14.12 1.94
CA SER A 49 -19.80 15.46 1.44
C SER A 49 -18.64 16.14 2.17
N VAL A 50 -18.21 15.61 3.33
CA VAL A 50 -17.18 16.24 4.18
C VAL A 50 -16.16 15.21 4.67
N GLY A 51 -14.89 15.59 4.72
CA GLY A 51 -13.81 14.79 5.30
C GLY A 51 -12.62 14.60 4.37
N ILE A 52 -11.69 13.75 4.80
CA ILE A 52 -10.53 13.32 4.04
C ILE A 52 -10.82 12.03 3.27
N THR A 53 -10.19 11.86 2.11
CA THR A 53 -10.24 10.62 1.33
C THR A 53 -8.90 9.90 1.45
N LEU A 54 -8.94 8.64 1.88
CA LEU A 54 -7.75 7.80 1.95
C LEU A 54 -7.59 7.02 0.64
N VAL A 55 -6.36 6.87 0.15
CA VAL A 55 -6.07 6.00 -1.01
C VAL A 55 -4.99 5.00 -0.60
N MET A 56 -5.34 3.73 -0.66
CA MET A 56 -4.62 2.61 -0.08
C MET A 56 -3.95 1.77 -1.17
N PHE A 57 -2.66 1.49 -1.02
CA PHE A 57 -1.88 0.74 -2.01
C PHE A 57 -1.23 -0.49 -1.36
N HIS A 58 -1.61 -1.67 -1.82
CA HIS A 58 -1.14 -2.95 -1.28
C HIS A 58 0.31 -3.26 -1.72
N GLY A 59 0.95 -4.19 -0.99
CA GLY A 59 2.29 -4.68 -1.28
C GLY A 59 2.32 -5.81 -2.32
N LEU A 60 3.52 -6.27 -2.68
CA LEU A 60 3.73 -7.29 -3.70
C LEU A 60 3.15 -8.64 -3.25
N GLY A 61 2.52 -9.37 -4.18
CA GLY A 61 1.86 -10.63 -3.91
C GLY A 61 0.54 -10.52 -3.15
N GLN A 62 0.13 -9.31 -2.73
CA GLN A 62 -1.11 -9.00 -2.00
C GLN A 62 -2.19 -8.43 -2.94
N HIS A 63 -3.30 -7.94 -2.36
CA HIS A 63 -4.43 -7.36 -3.07
C HIS A 63 -5.18 -6.33 -2.20
N LYS A 64 -6.04 -5.53 -2.83
CA LYS A 64 -6.73 -4.37 -2.23
C LYS A 64 -7.55 -4.70 -0.99
N GLU A 65 -8.16 -5.89 -0.92
CA GLU A 65 -9.02 -6.29 0.20
C GLU A 65 -8.27 -6.52 1.50
N GLN A 66 -6.95 -6.74 1.49
CA GLN A 66 -6.20 -6.87 2.74
C GLN A 66 -6.19 -5.58 3.58
N TRP A 67 -6.56 -4.45 2.99
CA TRP A 67 -6.79 -3.22 3.76
C TRP A 67 -8.11 -3.25 4.56
N GLU A 68 -9.04 -4.15 4.27
CA GLU A 68 -10.38 -4.14 4.87
C GLU A 68 -10.33 -4.17 6.41
N PRO A 69 -9.60 -5.07 7.10
CA PRO A 69 -9.54 -5.07 8.57
C PRO A 69 -8.96 -3.76 9.15
N THR A 70 -7.93 -3.23 8.48
CA THR A 70 -7.32 -1.94 8.85
C THR A 70 -8.34 -0.81 8.69
N LEU A 71 -9.06 -0.77 7.58
CA LEU A 71 -10.06 0.26 7.29
C LEU A 71 -11.24 0.18 8.26
N GLU A 72 -11.77 -1.00 8.55
CA GLU A 72 -12.86 -1.17 9.52
C GLU A 72 -12.52 -0.54 10.87
N LYS A 73 -11.33 -0.90 11.40
CA LYS A 73 -10.84 -0.37 12.67
C LYS A 73 -10.66 1.14 12.60
N LEU A 74 -10.07 1.64 11.50
CA LEU A 74 -9.83 3.07 11.30
C LEU A 74 -11.13 3.88 11.23
N PHE A 75 -12.12 3.43 10.46
CA PHE A 75 -13.44 4.07 10.40
C PHE A 75 -14.16 4.02 11.75
N ALA A 76 -14.02 2.93 12.51
CA ALA A 76 -14.59 2.82 13.86
C ALA A 76 -13.98 3.83 14.84
N ILE A 77 -12.65 4.00 14.81
CA ILE A 77 -11.94 5.02 15.62
C ILE A 77 -12.46 6.41 15.28
N HIS A 78 -12.52 6.77 14.00
CA HIS A 78 -12.91 8.12 13.57
C HIS A 78 -14.41 8.41 13.73
N SER A 79 -15.27 7.39 13.74
CA SER A 79 -16.72 7.54 13.95
C SER A 79 -17.08 7.72 15.43
N SER A 80 -16.36 7.04 16.33
CA SER A 80 -16.62 7.08 17.78
C SER A 80 -16.13 8.38 18.44
N SER A 81 -15.27 9.11 17.74
CA SER A 81 -14.51 10.25 18.24
C SER A 81 -15.20 11.62 18.09
N ARG A 82 -16.48 11.63 17.65
CA ARG A 82 -17.24 12.85 17.30
C ARG A 82 -17.46 13.86 18.42
N SER A 83 -17.20 13.52 19.68
CA SER A 83 -17.45 14.42 20.82
C SER A 83 -16.22 14.97 21.53
N ASN A 84 -14.99 14.47 21.31
CA ASN A 84 -13.83 14.88 22.12
C ASN A 84 -12.44 14.75 21.45
N SER A 85 -12.33 14.50 20.15
CA SER A 85 -11.01 14.40 19.49
C SER A 85 -10.90 15.31 18.26
N ASN A 86 -9.70 15.86 18.03
CA ASN A 86 -9.33 16.63 16.82
C ASN A 86 -9.15 15.74 15.58
N LEU A 87 -9.65 14.49 15.60
CA LEU A 87 -9.48 13.58 14.48
C LEU A 87 -10.26 14.04 13.25
N PRO A 88 -9.65 14.01 12.05
CA PRO A 88 -10.37 14.36 10.83
C PRO A 88 -11.46 13.34 10.53
N GLN A 89 -12.62 13.78 10.06
CA GLN A 89 -13.62 12.85 9.54
C GLN A 89 -13.07 12.15 8.29
N ILE A 90 -13.17 10.83 8.23
CA ILE A 90 -12.92 10.06 7.00
C ILE A 90 -14.18 10.08 6.16
N ARG A 91 -14.06 10.65 4.96
CA ARG A 91 -15.13 10.71 3.96
C ARG A 91 -15.37 9.34 3.34
N GLU A 92 -14.28 8.76 2.85
CA GLU A 92 -14.24 7.47 2.15
C GLU A 92 -12.77 7.01 2.08
N ALA A 93 -12.58 5.73 1.77
CA ALA A 93 -11.28 5.18 1.40
C ALA A 93 -11.38 4.46 0.06
N TRP A 94 -10.29 4.47 -0.71
CA TRP A 94 -10.16 3.74 -1.95
C TRP A 94 -9.00 2.77 -1.85
N ALA A 95 -9.18 1.51 -2.24
CA ALA A 95 -8.08 0.55 -2.38
C ALA A 95 -8.07 0.02 -3.82
N LEU A 96 -6.89 0.00 -4.43
CA LEU A 96 -6.71 -0.33 -5.84
C LEU A 96 -5.78 -1.54 -5.97
N ASP A 97 -6.10 -2.44 -6.89
CA ASP A 97 -5.23 -3.57 -7.25
C ASP A 97 -4.22 -3.16 -8.32
N TRP A 98 -2.94 -3.48 -8.12
CA TRP A 98 -1.94 -3.48 -9.21
C TRP A 98 -2.45 -4.36 -10.35
N GLN A 99 -2.29 -3.93 -11.61
CA GLN A 99 -2.70 -4.63 -12.83
C GLN A 99 -2.43 -6.15 -12.84
N SER A 100 -1.33 -6.62 -12.23
CA SER A 100 -0.96 -8.04 -12.14
C SER A 100 -1.42 -8.75 -10.87
N HIS A 101 -2.18 -8.09 -10.00
CA HIS A 101 -2.57 -8.57 -8.68
C HIS A 101 -4.09 -8.58 -8.48
N GLY A 102 -4.52 -9.32 -7.45
CA GLY A 102 -5.93 -9.39 -7.03
C GLY A 102 -6.89 -9.67 -8.19
N GLU A 103 -7.95 -8.87 -8.24
CA GLU A 103 -8.98 -8.95 -9.27
C GLU A 103 -8.52 -8.33 -10.60
N SER A 104 -7.64 -7.32 -10.56
CA SER A 104 -7.02 -6.76 -11.77
C SER A 104 -6.30 -7.82 -12.59
N ALA A 105 -5.60 -8.76 -11.94
CA ALA A 105 -4.91 -9.85 -12.63
C ALA A 105 -5.88 -10.72 -13.44
N VAL A 106 -7.08 -10.96 -12.91
CA VAL A 106 -8.12 -11.73 -13.58
C VAL A 106 -8.69 -10.95 -14.77
N LEU A 107 -8.94 -9.66 -14.60
CA LEU A 107 -9.37 -8.78 -15.69
C LEU A 107 -8.35 -8.71 -16.83
N ASN A 108 -7.06 -8.77 -16.47
CA ASN A 108 -5.94 -8.60 -17.40
C ASN A 108 -5.32 -9.91 -17.86
N GLN A 109 -5.93 -11.07 -17.56
CA GLN A 109 -5.31 -12.39 -17.74
C GLN A 109 -4.74 -12.58 -19.16
N ASN A 110 -5.49 -12.18 -20.19
CA ASN A 110 -5.05 -12.27 -21.58
C ASN A 110 -3.84 -11.37 -21.88
N SER A 111 -3.79 -10.16 -21.32
CA SER A 111 -2.67 -9.24 -21.52
C SER A 111 -1.41 -9.69 -20.76
N LEU A 112 -1.57 -10.35 -19.61
CA LEU A 112 -0.48 -10.76 -18.73
C LEU A 112 0.21 -12.08 -19.16
N GLN A 113 -0.50 -12.96 -19.87
CA GLN A 113 0.02 -14.28 -20.28
C GLN A 113 1.20 -14.20 -21.25
N ASP A 114 1.21 -13.17 -22.10
CA ASP A 114 2.13 -13.11 -23.24
C ASP A 114 3.48 -12.45 -22.91
N ASP A 115 3.56 -11.75 -21.78
CA ASP A 115 4.71 -10.92 -21.44
C ASP A 115 4.82 -10.75 -19.93
N ALA A 116 5.95 -11.19 -19.37
CA ALA A 116 6.22 -11.13 -17.95
C ALA A 116 6.53 -9.70 -17.46
N GLU A 117 6.84 -8.77 -18.37
CA GLU A 117 7.04 -7.35 -18.09
C GLU A 117 5.82 -6.49 -18.45
N SER A 118 4.65 -7.11 -18.66
CA SER A 118 3.45 -6.38 -19.09
C SER A 118 2.81 -5.49 -18.02
N ALA A 119 3.15 -5.68 -16.74
CA ALA A 119 2.63 -4.88 -15.62
C ALA A 119 3.74 -4.44 -14.63
N PRO A 120 4.75 -3.68 -15.09
CA PRO A 120 5.88 -3.27 -14.26
C PRO A 120 5.49 -2.16 -13.27
N LEU A 121 6.34 -1.93 -12.28
CA LEU A 121 6.04 -1.03 -11.14
C LEU A 121 5.86 0.45 -11.54
N ASN A 122 6.53 0.93 -12.59
CA ASN A 122 6.26 2.25 -13.16
C ASN A 122 4.85 2.35 -13.77
N LEU A 123 4.36 1.29 -14.40
CA LEU A 123 3.01 1.25 -14.96
C LEU A 123 1.97 1.26 -13.84
N TRP A 124 2.28 0.68 -12.69
CA TRP A 124 1.46 0.80 -11.49
C TRP A 124 1.36 2.26 -11.03
N GLY A 125 2.49 2.97 -10.93
CA GLY A 125 2.51 4.40 -10.58
C GLY A 125 1.69 5.27 -11.54
N ILE A 126 1.82 5.07 -12.85
CA ILE A 126 1.04 5.81 -13.87
C ILE A 126 -0.46 5.56 -13.71
N ALA A 127 -0.85 4.32 -13.41
CA ALA A 127 -2.25 3.97 -13.28
C ALA A 127 -2.88 4.56 -12.00
N ILE A 128 -2.11 4.62 -10.91
CA ILE A 128 -2.49 5.37 -9.71
C ILE A 128 -2.65 6.86 -10.07
N ALA A 129 -1.70 7.46 -10.80
CA ALA A 129 -1.81 8.86 -11.22
C ALA A 129 -3.08 9.13 -12.05
N ASN A 130 -3.45 8.21 -12.95
CA ASN A 130 -4.71 8.29 -13.70
C ASN A 130 -5.94 8.27 -12.77
N PHE A 131 -5.94 7.42 -11.75
CA PHE A 131 -7.01 7.42 -10.75
C PHE A 131 -7.09 8.75 -9.99
N LEU A 132 -5.96 9.31 -9.55
CA LEU A 132 -5.90 10.59 -8.85
C LEU A 132 -6.41 11.78 -9.70
N LYS A 133 -6.31 11.67 -11.03
CA LYS A 133 -6.83 12.66 -12.00
C LYS A 133 -8.30 12.46 -12.36
N SER A 134 -8.92 11.37 -11.91
CA SER A 134 -10.30 11.02 -12.27
C SER A 134 -11.34 11.82 -11.49
N ASN A 135 -12.57 11.86 -12.02
CA ASN A 135 -13.72 12.48 -11.35
C ASN A 135 -14.12 11.76 -10.05
N HIS A 136 -13.61 10.56 -9.77
CA HIS A 136 -13.89 9.84 -8.53
C HIS A 136 -13.35 10.55 -7.30
N VAL A 137 -12.26 11.31 -7.45
CA VAL A 137 -11.56 11.97 -6.35
C VAL A 137 -11.31 13.46 -6.60
N ALA A 138 -11.90 14.03 -7.66
CA ALA A 138 -11.75 15.44 -8.00
C ALA A 138 -12.23 16.34 -6.86
N GLY A 139 -11.35 17.24 -6.41
CA GLY A 139 -11.62 18.17 -5.31
C GLY A 139 -11.60 17.56 -3.91
N HIS A 140 -11.19 16.30 -3.76
CA HIS A 140 -11.05 15.65 -2.45
C HIS A 140 -9.72 16.01 -1.80
N ARG A 141 -9.66 15.93 -0.46
CA ARG A 141 -8.41 16.02 0.29
C ARG A 141 -7.80 14.64 0.44
N LEU A 142 -6.78 14.34 -0.36
CA LEU A 142 -6.25 12.98 -0.49
C LEU A 142 -5.10 12.71 0.46
N TYR A 143 -5.14 11.55 1.12
CA TYR A 143 -4.03 11.03 1.90
C TYR A 143 -3.66 9.64 1.37
N GLY A 144 -2.44 9.51 0.89
CA GLY A 144 -1.93 8.24 0.36
C GLY A 144 -1.37 7.37 1.47
N VAL A 145 -1.76 6.11 1.51
CA VAL A 145 -1.21 5.10 2.43
C VAL A 145 -0.72 3.92 1.61
N GLY A 146 0.60 3.73 1.57
CA GLY A 146 1.23 2.63 0.87
C GLY A 146 1.81 1.62 1.86
N TYR A 147 1.75 0.33 1.52
CA TYR A 147 2.44 -0.73 2.22
C TYR A 147 3.43 -1.44 1.29
N SER A 148 4.67 -1.70 1.74
CA SER A 148 5.69 -2.43 0.97
C SER A 148 5.82 -1.87 -0.45
N SER A 149 5.74 -2.66 -1.52
CA SER A 149 5.82 -2.16 -2.91
C SER A 149 4.72 -1.15 -3.28
N GLY A 150 3.60 -1.12 -2.55
CA GLY A 150 2.57 -0.09 -2.67
C GLY A 150 3.08 1.31 -2.31
N THR A 151 4.09 1.42 -1.44
CA THR A 151 4.80 2.69 -1.18
C THR A 151 5.55 3.18 -2.42
N VAL A 152 6.14 2.26 -3.19
CA VAL A 152 6.85 2.57 -4.43
C VAL A 152 5.87 3.04 -5.49
N GLY A 153 4.77 2.32 -5.68
CA GLY A 153 3.68 2.74 -6.58
C GLY A 153 3.13 4.12 -6.23
N LEU A 154 2.85 4.36 -4.94
CA LEU A 154 2.40 5.66 -4.42
C LEU A 154 3.38 6.77 -4.81
N LEU A 155 4.67 6.62 -4.51
CA LEU A 155 5.65 7.65 -4.82
C LEU A 155 5.90 7.80 -6.33
N LEU A 156 5.87 6.71 -7.11
CA LEU A 156 5.98 6.82 -8.57
C LEU A 156 4.78 7.55 -9.18
N SER A 157 3.58 7.42 -8.60
CA SER A 157 2.39 8.14 -9.06
C SER A 157 2.55 9.65 -9.01
N THR A 158 3.42 10.16 -8.13
CA THR A 158 3.63 11.59 -8.01
C THR A 158 4.42 12.15 -9.20
N ARG A 159 5.17 11.32 -9.93
CA ARG A 159 6.05 11.75 -11.04
C ARG A 159 5.32 12.14 -12.33
N ASP A 160 4.00 11.97 -12.38
CA ASP A 160 3.20 12.33 -13.55
C ASP A 160 3.37 13.83 -13.87
N SER A 161 3.56 14.17 -15.15
CA SER A 161 3.84 15.54 -15.58
C SER A 161 2.70 16.52 -15.33
N ASP A 162 1.47 16.03 -15.13
CA ASP A 162 0.32 16.87 -14.79
C ASP A 162 0.32 17.30 -13.31
N PHE A 163 1.20 16.70 -12.49
CA PHE A 163 1.43 17.11 -11.13
C PHE A 163 2.61 18.07 -11.06
N ASP A 164 2.31 19.32 -10.74
CA ASP A 164 3.33 20.32 -10.42
C ASP A 164 3.58 20.29 -8.91
N PHE A 165 4.71 19.77 -8.43
CA PHE A 165 4.98 19.74 -6.99
C PHE A 165 5.15 21.10 -6.33
N ALA A 166 5.41 22.16 -7.09
CA ALA A 166 5.45 23.49 -6.54
C ALA A 166 4.03 23.97 -6.15
N ASN A 167 2.99 23.50 -6.84
CA ASN A 167 1.63 24.07 -6.75
C ASN A 167 0.46 23.06 -6.61
N LYS A 168 0.67 21.76 -6.90
CA LYS A 168 -0.36 20.76 -7.19
C LYS A 168 0.12 19.31 -6.96
N CYS A 169 0.66 19.01 -5.77
CA CYS A 169 0.74 17.60 -5.35
C CYS A 169 -0.69 17.07 -5.10
N PRO A 170 -1.08 15.90 -5.64
CA PRO A 170 -2.42 15.35 -5.42
C PRO A 170 -2.67 14.98 -3.95
N TYR A 171 -1.62 14.75 -3.16
CA TYR A 171 -1.73 14.33 -1.77
C TYR A 171 -1.52 15.50 -0.80
N ASN A 172 -2.38 15.58 0.22
CA ASN A 172 -2.23 16.44 1.38
C ASN A 172 -1.32 15.83 2.47
N GLY A 173 -1.06 14.54 2.40
CA GLY A 173 -0.14 13.82 3.28
C GLY A 173 0.06 12.39 2.81
N ILE A 174 1.20 11.80 3.18
CA ILE A 174 1.60 10.46 2.76
C ILE A 174 2.04 9.66 3.98
N ILE A 175 1.60 8.41 4.07
CA ILE A 175 2.04 7.45 5.07
C ILE A 175 2.64 6.24 4.33
N LEU A 176 3.92 5.98 4.58
CA LEU A 176 4.66 4.85 4.03
C LEU A 176 4.84 3.80 5.12
N VAL A 177 4.16 2.66 4.99
CA VAL A 177 4.27 1.53 5.92
C VAL A 177 5.21 0.50 5.32
N GLU A 178 6.29 0.17 6.02
CA GLU A 178 7.28 -0.82 5.58
C GLU A 178 7.77 -0.58 4.13
N PRO A 179 8.28 0.62 3.80
CA PRO A 179 8.65 0.95 2.43
C PRO A 179 9.81 0.09 1.90
N SER A 180 9.60 -0.57 0.76
CA SER A 180 10.55 -1.48 0.11
C SER A 180 11.33 -0.79 -1.02
N MET A 181 12.10 0.25 -0.70
CA MET A 181 12.85 1.03 -1.70
C MET A 181 14.17 1.56 -1.17
N MET A 182 15.13 1.73 -2.06
CA MET A 182 16.46 2.27 -1.77
C MET A 182 16.94 3.10 -2.96
N ASP A 183 18.06 3.79 -2.83
CA ASP A 183 18.70 4.49 -3.95
C ASP A 183 19.86 3.69 -4.55
N GLU A 184 20.36 4.19 -5.69
CA GLU A 184 21.44 3.55 -6.44
C GLU A 184 22.74 3.49 -5.64
N ASP A 185 23.06 4.50 -4.83
CA ASP A 185 24.29 4.51 -4.03
C ASP A 185 24.23 3.46 -2.92
N THR A 186 23.10 3.33 -2.24
CA THR A 186 22.86 2.26 -1.27
C THR A 186 22.96 0.89 -1.93
N TRP A 187 22.40 0.72 -3.13
CA TRP A 187 22.56 -0.52 -3.89
C TRP A 187 24.03 -0.80 -4.24
N LYS A 188 24.79 0.19 -4.72
CA LYS A 188 26.22 0.02 -5.03
C LYS A 188 27.05 -0.31 -3.80
N ALA A 189 26.66 0.20 -2.62
CA ALA A 189 27.41 0.01 -1.39
C ALA A 189 27.13 -1.33 -0.70
N SER A 190 25.87 -1.77 -0.65
CA SER A 190 25.41 -2.91 0.17
C SER A 190 24.50 -3.89 -0.59
N GLY A 191 24.23 -3.63 -1.87
CA GLY A 191 23.24 -4.35 -2.66
C GLY A 191 23.52 -5.83 -2.80
N GLU A 192 24.73 -6.19 -3.22
CA GLU A 192 25.12 -7.58 -3.47
C GLU A 192 25.21 -8.41 -2.18
N ASP A 193 25.74 -7.82 -1.10
CA ASP A 193 26.07 -8.55 0.13
C ASP A 193 24.93 -8.55 1.17
N GLU A 194 24.18 -7.46 1.31
CA GLU A 194 23.18 -7.30 2.38
C GLU A 194 21.74 -7.36 1.88
N ILE A 195 21.49 -6.99 0.62
CA ILE A 195 20.12 -6.79 0.11
C ILE A 195 19.68 -7.93 -0.80
N GLN A 196 20.46 -8.25 -1.83
CA GLN A 196 20.14 -9.28 -2.81
C GLN A 196 19.86 -10.66 -2.19
N PRO A 197 20.60 -11.14 -1.16
CA PRO A 197 20.35 -12.46 -0.60
C PRO A 197 18.94 -12.63 -0.01
N ALA A 198 18.42 -11.59 0.67
CA ALA A 198 17.08 -11.60 1.25
C ALA A 198 16.01 -11.69 0.15
N PHE A 199 16.15 -10.90 -0.92
CA PHE A 199 15.20 -10.91 -2.03
C PHE A 199 15.31 -12.14 -2.93
N ASP A 200 16.50 -12.72 -3.08
CA ASP A 200 16.69 -14.01 -3.75
C ASP A 200 16.01 -15.14 -3.00
N MET A 201 16.11 -15.16 -1.66
CA MET A 201 15.40 -16.13 -0.84
C MET A 201 13.88 -16.04 -1.07
N VAL A 202 13.31 -14.82 -1.04
CA VAL A 202 11.88 -14.61 -1.27
C VAL A 202 11.49 -14.98 -2.71
N THR A 203 12.26 -14.55 -3.70
CA THR A 203 12.03 -14.87 -5.13
C THR A 203 12.04 -16.38 -5.36
N ASN A 204 13.00 -17.09 -4.76
CA ASN A 204 13.10 -18.54 -4.85
C ASN A 204 11.91 -19.22 -4.17
N ALA A 205 11.46 -18.73 -3.00
CA ALA A 205 10.26 -19.24 -2.36
C ALA A 205 9.00 -19.03 -3.23
N VAL A 206 8.87 -17.88 -3.89
CA VAL A 206 7.76 -17.56 -4.80
C VAL A 206 7.74 -18.49 -6.02
N LYS A 207 8.90 -18.80 -6.60
CA LYS A 207 9.01 -19.68 -7.78
C LYS A 207 8.66 -21.14 -7.49
N HIS A 208 8.80 -21.60 -6.25
CA HIS A 208 8.62 -23.01 -5.88
C HIS A 208 7.43 -23.27 -4.97
N ARG A 209 6.72 -22.23 -4.51
CA ARG A 209 5.55 -22.41 -3.66
C ARG A 209 4.41 -23.04 -4.45
N ARG A 210 3.56 -23.75 -3.72
CA ARG A 210 2.29 -24.26 -4.21
C ARG A 210 1.40 -23.09 -4.66
N ASP A 211 0.82 -23.21 -5.84
CA ASP A 211 -0.03 -22.21 -6.48
C ASP A 211 -1.39 -22.76 -6.96
N VAL A 212 -1.67 -24.05 -6.74
CA VAL A 212 -2.91 -24.74 -7.12
C VAL A 212 -3.52 -25.52 -5.94
N TRP A 213 -4.84 -25.40 -5.77
CA TRP A 213 -5.63 -26.12 -4.77
C TRP A 213 -6.96 -26.62 -5.37
N ALA A 214 -7.53 -27.68 -4.80
CA ALA A 214 -8.80 -28.21 -5.29
C ALA A 214 -9.96 -27.23 -5.08
N THR A 215 -9.99 -26.54 -3.94
CA THR A 215 -11.02 -25.54 -3.58
C THR A 215 -10.40 -24.40 -2.77
N ARG A 216 -11.13 -23.30 -2.59
CA ARG A 216 -10.71 -22.18 -1.71
C ARG A 216 -10.55 -22.63 -0.26
N GLU A 217 -11.41 -23.52 0.23
CA GLU A 217 -11.34 -24.06 1.59
C GLU A 217 -10.07 -24.89 1.80
N ALA A 218 -9.68 -25.67 0.79
CA ALA A 218 -8.43 -26.42 0.82
C ALA A 218 -7.21 -25.47 0.80
N ALA A 219 -7.29 -24.35 0.09
CA ALA A 219 -6.26 -23.31 0.10
C ALA A 219 -6.18 -22.59 1.45
N LEU A 220 -7.32 -22.22 2.03
CA LEU A 220 -7.40 -21.61 3.35
C LEU A 220 -6.75 -22.50 4.42
N LYS A 221 -7.10 -23.80 4.44
CA LYS A 221 -6.47 -24.77 5.35
C LYS A 221 -4.97 -24.88 5.13
N PHE A 222 -4.52 -24.83 3.87
CA PHE A 222 -3.10 -24.83 3.55
C PHE A 222 -2.41 -23.59 4.13
N PHE A 223 -2.95 -22.39 3.91
CA PHE A 223 -2.35 -21.15 4.41
C PHE A 223 -2.31 -21.09 5.93
N MET A 224 -3.42 -21.39 6.62
CA MET A 224 -3.47 -21.40 8.08
C MET A 224 -2.53 -22.44 8.72
N GLY A 225 -2.11 -23.46 7.96
CA GLY A 225 -1.29 -24.55 8.47
C GLY A 225 0.23 -24.32 8.40
N ARG A 226 0.71 -23.22 7.81
CA ARG A 226 2.16 -23.04 7.58
C ARG A 226 2.62 -21.58 7.52
N PHE A 227 3.90 -21.39 7.81
CA PHE A 227 4.60 -20.13 7.63
C PHE A 227 4.68 -19.73 6.13
N PRO A 228 4.59 -18.43 5.79
CA PRO A 228 4.37 -17.30 6.71
C PRO A 228 2.91 -17.05 7.09
N TRP A 229 1.95 -17.61 6.36
CA TRP A 229 0.53 -17.26 6.50
C TRP A 229 -0.09 -17.59 7.85
N ASN A 230 0.41 -18.59 8.57
CA ASN A 230 -0.09 -18.92 9.91
C ASN A 230 0.28 -17.89 10.99
N ALA A 231 1.21 -16.97 10.71
CA ALA A 231 1.51 -15.83 11.57
C ALA A 231 0.58 -14.63 11.33
N TRP A 232 -0.11 -14.58 10.19
CA TRP A 232 -0.98 -13.46 9.82
C TRP A 232 -2.27 -13.44 10.66
N ASP A 233 -2.90 -12.27 10.73
CA ASP A 233 -4.24 -12.12 11.29
C ASP A 233 -5.22 -13.03 10.52
N PRO A 234 -6.06 -13.84 11.21
CA PRO A 234 -6.98 -14.75 10.56
C PRO A 234 -7.92 -14.09 9.53
N ARG A 235 -8.29 -12.82 9.73
CA ARG A 235 -9.10 -12.04 8.77
C ARG A 235 -8.34 -11.84 7.46
N ILE A 236 -7.06 -11.52 7.54
CA ILE A 236 -6.19 -11.33 6.37
C ILE A 236 -5.98 -12.65 5.63
N VAL A 237 -5.78 -13.77 6.34
CA VAL A 237 -5.65 -15.09 5.71
C VAL A 237 -6.94 -15.51 4.99
N ALA A 238 -8.10 -15.25 5.61
CA ALA A 238 -9.40 -15.51 4.99
C ALA A 238 -9.58 -14.69 3.70
N LEU A 239 -9.27 -13.39 3.74
CA LEU A 239 -9.28 -12.52 2.57
C LEU A 239 -8.32 -12.97 1.48
N PHE A 240 -7.13 -13.45 1.85
CA PHE A 240 -6.15 -13.97 0.90
C PHE A 240 -6.66 -15.23 0.18
N ALA A 241 -7.24 -16.18 0.92
CA ALA A 241 -7.84 -17.38 0.31
C ALA A 241 -9.03 -17.05 -0.61
N GLU A 242 -9.76 -15.97 -0.32
CA GLU A 242 -10.92 -15.54 -1.11
C GLU A 242 -10.54 -14.74 -2.36
N HIS A 243 -9.61 -13.80 -2.25
CA HIS A 243 -9.37 -12.82 -3.31
C HIS A 243 -8.05 -13.01 -4.07
N ALA A 244 -7.07 -13.71 -3.49
CA ALA A 244 -5.79 -13.96 -4.16
C ALA A 244 -5.80 -15.17 -5.10
N LEU A 245 -6.93 -15.89 -5.18
CA LEU A 245 -7.12 -17.05 -6.06
C LEU A 245 -8.26 -16.82 -7.06
N THR A 246 -8.16 -17.47 -8.21
CA THR A 246 -9.16 -17.48 -9.28
C THR A 246 -9.44 -18.93 -9.73
N SER A 247 -10.53 -19.14 -10.45
CA SER A 247 -10.87 -20.45 -11.02
C SER A 247 -9.86 -20.86 -12.09
N GLY A 248 -9.49 -22.14 -12.10
CA GLY A 248 -8.59 -22.72 -13.08
C GLY A 248 -8.90 -24.19 -13.35
N LYS A 249 -7.98 -24.84 -14.06
CA LYS A 249 -7.98 -26.29 -14.26
C LYS A 249 -6.63 -26.85 -13.86
N ASP A 250 -6.62 -27.99 -13.17
CA ASP A 250 -5.39 -28.69 -12.83
C ASP A 250 -4.77 -29.42 -14.05
N LYS A 251 -3.67 -30.14 -13.84
CA LYS A 251 -2.97 -30.90 -14.89
C LYS A 251 -3.83 -32.00 -15.53
N GLU A 252 -4.89 -32.44 -14.85
CA GLU A 252 -5.84 -33.46 -15.32
C GLU A 252 -7.11 -32.83 -15.93
N GLY A 253 -7.18 -31.49 -15.99
CA GLY A 253 -8.31 -30.74 -16.52
C GLY A 253 -9.48 -30.58 -15.54
N LYS A 254 -9.32 -30.97 -14.27
CA LYS A 254 -10.38 -30.83 -13.25
C LYS A 254 -10.45 -29.40 -12.74
N PRO A 255 -11.65 -28.89 -12.38
CA PRO A 255 -11.79 -27.57 -11.76
C PRO A 255 -10.92 -27.45 -10.51
N CYS A 256 -10.21 -26.34 -10.41
CA CYS A 256 -9.37 -26.03 -9.26
C CYS A 256 -9.39 -24.51 -9.01
N VAL A 257 -8.69 -24.09 -7.96
CA VAL A 257 -8.34 -22.68 -7.76
C VAL A 257 -6.83 -22.50 -7.87
N VAL A 258 -6.43 -21.43 -8.54
CA VAL A 258 -5.04 -21.06 -8.77
C VAL A 258 -4.79 -19.64 -8.31
N ARG A 259 -3.55 -19.25 -8.05
CA ARG A 259 -3.23 -17.85 -7.74
C ARG A 259 -3.64 -16.92 -8.89
N SER A 260 -4.31 -15.81 -8.54
CA SER A 260 -4.72 -14.80 -9.52
C SER A 260 -3.53 -14.07 -10.13
N CYS A 261 -2.53 -13.73 -9.30
CA CYS A 261 -1.26 -13.15 -9.76
C CYS A 261 -0.39 -14.25 -10.38
N PRO A 262 -0.01 -14.15 -11.67
CA PRO A 262 0.88 -15.13 -12.27
C PRO A 262 2.25 -15.12 -11.57
N MET A 263 2.80 -16.29 -11.24
CA MET A 263 4.04 -16.40 -10.48
C MET A 263 5.23 -15.67 -11.12
N ILE A 264 5.31 -15.62 -12.45
CA ILE A 264 6.38 -14.91 -13.15
C ILE A 264 6.33 -13.40 -12.92
N HIS A 265 5.13 -12.81 -12.91
CA HIS A 265 4.91 -11.40 -12.62
C HIS A 265 5.32 -11.06 -11.20
N GLU A 266 4.92 -11.91 -10.24
CA GLU A 266 5.30 -11.72 -8.84
C GLU A 266 6.82 -11.87 -8.66
N ALA A 267 7.44 -12.89 -9.25
CA ALA A 267 8.87 -13.13 -9.13
C ALA A 267 9.73 -12.03 -9.76
N LEU A 268 9.33 -11.47 -10.91
CA LEU A 268 10.06 -10.36 -11.53
C LEU A 268 9.96 -9.07 -10.72
N ALA A 269 8.81 -8.84 -10.08
CA ALA A 269 8.62 -7.65 -9.25
C ALA A 269 9.44 -7.66 -7.95
N PHE A 270 10.01 -8.81 -7.54
CA PHE A 270 10.97 -8.90 -6.43
C PHE A 270 12.40 -8.49 -6.81
N GLN A 271 12.67 -8.13 -8.06
CA GLN A 271 13.95 -7.55 -8.43
C GLN A 271 14.16 -6.22 -7.68
N VAL A 272 15.29 -6.07 -7.01
CA VAL A 272 15.58 -4.92 -6.13
C VAL A 272 16.45 -3.86 -6.77
N ASN A 273 17.30 -4.25 -7.72
CA ASN A 273 18.10 -3.35 -8.54
C ASN A 273 17.26 -2.78 -9.70
N LEU A 274 16.15 -2.13 -9.36
CA LEU A 274 15.25 -1.54 -10.34
C LEU A 274 15.30 -0.02 -10.22
N LYS A 275 15.46 0.64 -11.37
CA LYS A 275 15.35 2.11 -11.47
C LYS A 275 14.07 2.65 -10.81
N ASN A 276 13.00 1.86 -10.79
CA ASN A 276 11.74 2.21 -10.13
C ASN A 276 11.87 2.42 -8.61
N THR A 277 12.68 1.63 -7.90
CA THR A 277 12.88 1.81 -6.45
C THR A 277 13.72 3.06 -6.19
N TRP A 278 14.75 3.30 -6.99
CA TRP A 278 15.59 4.49 -6.94
C TRP A 278 14.78 5.76 -7.19
N ASP A 279 14.02 5.77 -8.29
CA ASP A 279 13.20 6.92 -8.67
C ASP A 279 12.12 7.24 -7.62
N ALA A 280 11.60 6.23 -6.92
CA ALA A 280 10.61 6.40 -5.85
C ALA A 280 11.22 6.99 -4.59
N VAL A 281 12.36 6.48 -4.11
CA VAL A 281 12.99 7.01 -2.89
C VAL A 281 13.49 8.45 -3.10
N GLU A 282 13.86 8.83 -4.33
CA GLU A 282 14.12 10.22 -4.68
C GLU A 282 12.89 11.14 -4.55
N GLN A 283 11.67 10.62 -4.70
CA GLN A 283 10.48 11.45 -4.51
C GLN A 283 10.35 11.89 -3.06
N ILE A 284 10.85 11.12 -2.09
CA ILE A 284 10.78 11.50 -0.67
C ILE A 284 11.50 12.84 -0.45
N SER A 285 12.69 13.04 -1.01
CA SER A 285 13.42 14.31 -0.86
C SER A 285 12.75 15.47 -1.62
N LYS A 286 12.12 15.18 -2.78
CA LYS A 286 11.38 16.18 -3.58
C LYS A 286 10.08 16.63 -2.89
N LEU A 287 9.38 15.70 -2.24
CA LEU A 287 8.05 15.90 -1.66
C LEU A 287 8.08 16.38 -0.21
N SER A 288 8.97 15.82 0.62
CA SER A 288 9.01 16.07 2.07
C SER A 288 9.10 17.55 2.50
N PRO A 289 9.65 18.50 1.71
CA PRO A 289 9.58 19.92 2.06
C PRO A 289 8.18 20.54 1.99
N ARG A 290 7.22 19.89 1.32
CA ARG A 290 5.89 20.46 1.00
C ARG A 290 4.74 19.57 1.43
N VAL A 291 4.94 18.26 1.38
CA VAL A 291 3.95 17.26 1.78
C VAL A 291 4.50 16.50 2.97
N PRO A 292 3.79 16.49 4.11
CA PRO A 292 4.20 15.68 5.25
C PRO A 292 4.19 14.19 4.88
N ILE A 293 5.37 13.57 4.96
CA ILE A 293 5.56 12.13 4.77
C ILE A 293 5.85 11.51 6.12
N HIS A 294 5.03 10.56 6.54
CA HIS A 294 5.28 9.75 7.73
C HIS A 294 5.73 8.36 7.31
N VAL A 295 6.74 7.83 7.99
CA VAL A 295 7.26 6.48 7.75
C VAL A 295 6.96 5.61 8.96
N VAL A 296 6.49 4.39 8.73
CA VAL A 296 6.20 3.39 9.74
C VAL A 296 7.04 2.15 9.43
N PHE A 297 7.83 1.71 10.41
CA PHE A 297 8.60 0.48 10.35
C PHE A 297 8.12 -0.53 11.42
N GLY A 298 8.30 -1.81 11.18
CA GLY A 298 8.37 -2.86 12.19
C GLY A 298 9.74 -2.85 12.86
N GLU A 299 9.76 -3.20 14.13
CA GLU A 299 11.00 -3.29 14.92
C GLU A 299 11.89 -4.46 14.50
N THR A 300 11.29 -5.56 14.04
CA THR A 300 12.03 -6.77 13.67
C THR A 300 12.60 -6.63 12.27
N VAL A 301 13.92 -6.75 12.14
CA VAL A 301 14.61 -6.81 10.83
C VAL A 301 14.53 -8.25 10.33
N ASP A 302 13.60 -8.52 9.40
CA ASP A 302 13.35 -9.84 8.83
C ASP A 302 13.56 -9.91 7.31
N LEU A 303 12.51 -9.75 6.51
CA LEU A 303 12.51 -9.76 5.05
C LEU A 303 13.08 -8.47 4.47
N MET A 304 13.07 -7.39 5.26
CA MET A 304 13.57 -6.09 4.85
C MET A 304 14.88 -5.77 5.59
N PRO A 305 16.04 -5.82 4.90
CA PRO A 305 17.31 -5.44 5.48
C PRO A 305 17.32 -4.02 6.04
N GLN A 306 17.97 -3.83 7.20
CA GLN A 306 18.02 -2.56 7.92
C GLN A 306 18.55 -1.39 7.08
N VAL A 307 19.51 -1.66 6.18
CA VAL A 307 20.07 -0.66 5.26
C VAL A 307 19.01 -0.01 4.35
N ILE A 308 17.92 -0.72 4.04
CA ILE A 308 16.78 -0.17 3.28
C ILE A 308 16.02 0.83 4.15
N HIS A 309 15.75 0.49 5.42
CA HIS A 309 15.08 1.41 6.35
C HIS A 309 15.89 2.70 6.53
N GLU A 310 17.20 2.57 6.74
CA GLU A 310 18.11 3.70 6.89
C GLU A 310 18.14 4.58 5.63
N CYS A 311 18.18 3.96 4.45
CA CYS A 311 18.12 4.67 3.18
C CYS A 311 16.85 5.55 3.09
N VAL A 312 15.67 5.00 3.35
CA VAL A 312 14.38 5.72 3.20
C VAL A 312 14.32 7.00 4.05
N VAL A 313 14.96 7.02 5.21
CA VAL A 313 14.90 8.13 6.17
C VAL A 313 16.21 8.93 6.28
N ASP A 314 17.14 8.72 5.34
CA ASP A 314 18.44 9.40 5.33
C ASP A 314 18.29 10.91 5.09
N LYS A 315 18.35 11.67 6.17
CA LYS A 315 18.28 13.15 6.15
C LYS A 315 19.43 13.78 5.38
N SER A 316 20.60 13.13 5.31
CA SER A 316 21.75 13.66 4.56
C SER A 316 21.47 13.73 3.05
N LYS A 317 20.55 12.89 2.55
CA LYS A 317 20.05 12.89 1.17
C LYS A 317 18.80 13.77 0.98
N GLY A 318 18.49 14.64 1.94
CA GLY A 318 17.35 15.56 1.89
C GLY A 318 16.00 14.92 2.14
N ARG A 319 15.94 13.67 2.64
CA ARG A 319 14.70 12.94 2.94
C ARG A 319 14.15 13.38 4.30
N ASN A 320 13.58 14.58 4.33
CA ASN A 320 13.12 15.24 5.55
C ASN A 320 11.70 14.78 5.95
N VAL A 321 11.53 13.49 6.23
CA VAL A 321 10.23 12.93 6.63
C VAL A 321 9.70 13.60 7.92
N ALA A 322 8.38 13.76 8.00
CA ALA A 322 7.70 14.45 9.10
C ALA A 322 7.73 13.65 10.40
N SER A 323 7.68 12.32 10.34
CA SER A 323 7.98 11.46 11.48
C SER A 323 8.37 10.04 11.04
N ILE A 324 9.01 9.33 11.95
CA ILE A 324 9.29 7.90 11.87
C ILE A 324 8.61 7.25 13.07
N THR A 325 7.85 6.19 12.84
CA THR A 325 7.18 5.39 13.88
C THR A 325 7.66 3.95 13.76
N THR A 326 8.00 3.33 14.88
CA THR A 326 8.38 1.92 14.92
C THR A 326 7.33 1.15 15.72
N ILE A 327 6.81 0.06 15.16
CA ILE A 327 5.85 -0.83 15.83
C ILE A 327 6.61 -2.04 16.36
N PRO A 328 6.51 -2.34 17.67
CA PRO A 328 7.30 -3.39 18.30
C PRO A 328 6.85 -4.80 17.88
N ASP A 329 7.75 -5.77 18.05
CA ASP A 329 7.47 -7.22 17.93
C ASP A 329 6.91 -7.69 16.57
N VAL A 330 7.20 -6.95 15.49
CA VAL A 330 6.76 -7.28 14.13
C VAL A 330 7.78 -6.82 13.10
N GLY A 331 7.87 -7.52 11.98
CA GLY A 331 8.75 -7.18 10.87
C GLY A 331 7.99 -6.69 9.64
N HIS A 332 8.47 -7.07 8.45
CA HIS A 332 7.98 -6.54 7.19
C HIS A 332 6.49 -6.79 6.96
N THR A 333 5.96 -7.93 7.41
CA THR A 333 4.55 -8.32 7.21
C THR A 333 3.56 -7.69 8.18
N ILE A 334 3.87 -6.51 8.72
CA ILE A 334 3.07 -5.79 9.71
C ILE A 334 1.60 -5.58 9.32
N MET A 335 1.33 -5.30 8.05
CA MET A 335 -0.05 -5.10 7.57
C MET A 335 -0.84 -6.42 7.65
N GLN A 336 -0.19 -7.55 7.40
CA GLN A 336 -0.83 -8.86 7.47
C GLN A 336 -0.95 -9.39 8.89
N GLU A 337 0.03 -9.12 9.76
CA GLU A 337 0.08 -9.66 11.12
C GLU A 337 -0.70 -8.81 12.13
N MET A 338 -0.65 -7.47 11.99
CA MET A 338 -1.20 -6.54 12.97
C MET A 338 -2.05 -5.43 12.34
N PRO A 339 -3.09 -5.74 11.54
CA PRO A 339 -3.88 -4.72 10.83
C PRO A 339 -4.55 -3.70 11.76
N ASP A 340 -4.97 -4.10 12.97
CA ASP A 340 -5.56 -3.20 13.96
C ASP A 340 -4.54 -2.19 14.54
N VAL A 341 -3.28 -2.61 14.69
CA VAL A 341 -2.19 -1.73 15.16
C VAL A 341 -1.80 -0.75 14.06
N VAL A 342 -1.75 -1.22 12.81
CA VAL A 342 -1.57 -0.36 11.64
C VAL A 342 -2.69 0.68 11.57
N ALA A 343 -3.95 0.30 11.78
CA ALA A 343 -5.09 1.22 11.79
C ALA A 343 -4.95 2.31 12.86
N THR A 344 -4.58 1.91 14.08
CA THR A 344 -4.38 2.86 15.20
C THR A 344 -3.24 3.82 14.89
N THR A 345 -2.13 3.31 14.36
CA THR A 345 -0.96 4.11 13.98
C THR A 345 -1.29 5.10 12.86
N VAL A 346 -2.00 4.65 11.82
CA VAL A 346 -2.47 5.52 10.74
C VAL A 346 -3.39 6.61 11.29
N SER A 347 -4.32 6.29 12.21
CA SER A 347 -5.19 7.27 12.85
C SER A 347 -4.40 8.37 13.59
N ASP A 348 -3.40 7.98 14.38
CA ASP A 348 -2.54 8.90 15.12
C ASP A 348 -1.74 9.82 14.18
N LEU A 349 -1.25 9.29 13.06
CA LEU A 349 -0.55 10.07 12.04
C LEU A 349 -1.50 11.03 11.31
N LEU A 350 -2.72 10.59 10.97
CA LEU A 350 -3.75 11.46 10.37
C LEU A 350 -4.13 12.62 11.30
N ASN A 351 -4.14 12.41 12.62
CA ASN A 351 -4.36 13.47 13.61
C ASN A 351 -3.28 14.57 13.52
N LYS A 352 -2.01 14.16 13.40
CA LYS A 352 -0.87 15.07 13.24
C LYS A 352 -0.95 15.85 11.92
N LEU A 353 -1.41 15.19 10.86
CA LEU A 353 -1.57 15.76 9.53
C LEU A 353 -2.70 16.79 9.40
N CYS A 354 -3.75 16.67 10.24
CA CYS A 354 -4.91 17.55 10.19
C CYS A 354 -4.91 18.65 11.25
N SER A 355 -3.98 18.58 12.21
CA SER A 355 -3.73 19.66 13.15
C SER A 355 -3.05 20.83 12.43
N PRO A 356 -3.46 22.10 12.64
CA PRO A 356 -2.78 23.24 12.04
C PRO A 356 -1.31 23.24 12.50
N PRO A 357 -0.35 23.56 11.61
CA PRO A 357 1.04 23.68 12.03
C PRO A 357 1.10 24.70 13.17
N VAL A 358 1.77 24.32 14.27
CA VAL A 358 2.11 25.27 15.34
C VAL A 358 2.92 26.37 14.66
N ARG A 359 2.27 27.50 14.37
CA ARG A 359 2.95 28.67 13.83
C ARG A 359 4.06 29.01 14.82
N SER A 360 5.30 28.84 14.41
CA SER A 360 6.40 29.48 15.11
C SER A 360 6.08 30.98 15.19
N LEU A 361 6.06 31.50 16.42
CA LEU A 361 5.79 32.88 16.80
C LEU A 361 6.90 33.84 16.33
N LEU A 362 7.32 33.75 15.07
CA LEU A 362 8.39 34.55 14.46
C LEU A 362 7.89 35.18 13.17
N ARG A 363 6.83 36.00 13.27
CA ARG A 363 6.44 36.98 12.24
C ARG A 363 5.40 37.97 12.78
N LEU A 364 5.72 38.63 13.89
CA LEU A 364 4.98 39.80 14.38
C LEU A 364 5.95 40.77 15.10
N GLN A 365 7.06 41.14 14.45
CA GLN A 365 7.92 42.25 14.93
C GLN A 365 8.48 43.16 13.82
N CYS A 366 8.11 42.99 12.54
CA CYS A 366 8.60 43.87 11.46
C CYS A 366 7.57 44.87 10.91
N ALA A 367 6.49 45.17 11.62
CA ALA A 367 5.48 46.15 11.17
C ALA A 367 5.18 47.25 12.20
N ALA A 368 6.18 47.64 13.00
CA ALA A 368 6.05 48.74 13.97
C ALA A 368 7.25 49.70 13.95
N PHE A 369 7.79 50.03 12.78
CA PHE A 369 8.70 51.16 12.59
C PHE A 369 8.52 51.74 11.19
N CYS A 370 7.38 52.40 10.95
CA CYS A 370 7.23 53.36 9.87
C CYS A 370 6.01 54.26 10.15
N SER A 371 6.18 55.17 11.10
CA SER A 371 5.40 56.41 11.23
C SER A 371 5.97 57.24 12.39
N CYS A 372 6.92 58.12 12.08
CA CYS A 372 7.13 59.44 12.68
C CYS A 372 8.50 59.99 12.25
N SER A 373 8.50 60.87 11.24
CA SER A 373 9.17 62.18 11.19
C SER A 373 8.90 62.80 9.83
#